data_AF-A0A3B1BWM0-F1
#
_entry.id   AF-A0A3B1BWM0-F1
#
_cell.length_a   1.000
_cell.length_b   1.000
_cell.length_c   1.000
_cell.angle_alpha   90.00
_cell.angle_beta   90.00
_cell.angle_gamma   90.00
#
_symmetry.space_group_name_H-M   'P 1'
#
loop_
_entity.id
_entity.type
_entity.pdbx_description
1 polymer ?
#
loop_
_entity_poly.entity_id
_entity_poly.type
_entity_poly.pdbx_seq_one_letter_code
_entity_poly.pdbx_strand_id
1 'polypeptide(L)'
;MAKYKALIGAVSRLARKKESRFKVWFAAHDKYERAKVKVKKMLPKKGHVEKSLAYRMFGSTLLREEFWSFDKEMLARGLALGMFVAFTPTIGFQMILVCILILLYPGNMPIALAACWITNPFTAPPIYYVEYKIGVWIMSITGFQAQKYIDMGDIAQMDDIYEVAGSMWIGSLFVSILAAIASYWLMYAFLNMERQIKFEKIMHFRGSREINGADREKDEDK
;
A
#
# COMPACT_ATOMS: atom_id res chain seq x y z
N MET A 1 43.16 -30.69 2.48
CA MET A 1 42.03 -31.42 3.12
C MET A 1 41.16 -30.55 4.02
N ALA A 2 41.69 -29.85 5.04
CA ALA A 2 40.88 -29.08 6.01
C ALA A 2 40.06 -27.92 5.39
N LYS A 3 40.63 -27.14 4.46
CA LYS A 3 39.93 -26.06 3.75
C LYS A 3 38.73 -26.56 2.92
N TYR A 4 38.80 -27.77 2.37
CA TYR A 4 37.75 -28.35 1.53
C TYR A 4 36.53 -28.78 2.36
N LYS A 5 36.74 -29.39 3.54
CA LYS A 5 35.66 -29.71 4.49
C LYS A 5 34.98 -28.45 5.02
N ALA A 6 35.74 -27.37 5.28
CA ALA A 6 35.17 -26.11 5.73
C ALA A 6 34.27 -25.46 4.65
N LEU A 7 34.68 -25.53 3.37
CA LEU A 7 33.92 -25.03 2.24
C LEU A 7 32.59 -25.79 2.08
N ILE A 8 32.62 -27.13 2.10
CA ILE A 8 31.41 -27.97 2.02
C ILE A 8 30.47 -27.71 3.21
N GLY A 9 31.04 -27.53 4.40
CA GLY A 9 30.28 -27.16 5.61
C GLY A 9 29.63 -25.77 5.52
N ALA A 10 30.22 -24.83 4.80
CA ALA A 10 29.65 -23.51 4.56
C ALA A 10 28.54 -23.56 3.51
N VAL A 11 28.76 -24.26 2.39
CA VAL A 11 27.76 -24.43 1.32
C VAL A 11 26.52 -25.16 1.84
N SER A 12 26.69 -26.25 2.61
CA SER A 12 25.56 -26.98 3.20
C SER A 12 24.78 -26.19 4.26
N ARG A 13 25.43 -25.25 4.96
CA ARG A 13 24.76 -24.32 5.89
C ARG A 13 23.96 -23.25 5.13
N LEU A 14 24.51 -22.72 4.05
CA LEU A 14 23.81 -21.76 3.19
C LEU A 14 22.61 -22.41 2.49
N ALA A 15 22.75 -23.65 2.01
CA ALA A 15 21.65 -24.41 1.43
C ALA A 15 20.50 -24.62 2.43
N ARG A 16 20.80 -25.09 3.65
CA ARG A 16 19.79 -25.27 4.72
C ARG A 16 19.13 -23.96 5.16
N LYS A 17 19.89 -22.86 5.24
CA LYS A 17 19.34 -21.54 5.58
C LYS A 17 18.42 -21.01 4.47
N LYS A 18 18.76 -21.26 3.20
CA LYS A 18 17.90 -20.92 2.05
C LYS A 18 16.60 -21.73 2.06
N GLU A 19 16.68 -23.03 2.34
CA GLU A 19 15.53 -23.93 2.42
C GLU A 19 14.58 -23.61 3.59
N SER A 20 15.13 -23.28 4.76
CA SER A 20 14.36 -22.82 5.93
C SER A 20 13.60 -21.52 5.65
N ARG A 21 14.27 -20.54 5.03
CA ARG A 21 13.62 -19.28 4.61
C ARG A 21 12.54 -19.53 3.57
N PHE A 22 12.76 -20.48 2.66
CA PHE A 22 11.77 -20.90 1.68
C PHE A 22 10.51 -21.44 2.38
N LYS A 23 10.63 -22.37 3.32
CA LYS A 23 9.47 -22.96 4.03
C LYS A 23 8.62 -21.93 4.79
N VAL A 24 9.26 -21.05 5.57
CA VAL A 24 8.56 -19.97 6.31
C VAL A 24 7.81 -19.05 5.35
N TRP A 25 8.42 -18.78 4.20
CA TRP A 25 7.86 -17.89 3.20
C TRP A 25 6.75 -18.52 2.35
N PHE A 26 6.82 -19.83 2.06
CA PHE A 26 5.72 -20.58 1.45
C PHE A 26 4.48 -20.60 2.35
N ALA A 27 4.67 -20.78 3.67
CA ALA A 27 3.56 -20.70 4.62
C ALA A 27 2.91 -19.31 4.65
N ALA A 28 3.70 -18.23 4.56
CA ALA A 28 3.19 -16.87 4.45
C ALA A 28 2.45 -16.61 3.12
N HIS A 29 2.98 -17.12 2.01
CA HIS A 29 2.39 -16.97 0.69
C HIS A 29 1.07 -17.75 0.53
N ASP A 30 0.97 -18.95 1.11
CA ASP A 30 -0.27 -19.74 1.10
C ASP A 30 -1.37 -19.10 1.98
N LYS A 31 -0.98 -18.38 3.03
CA LYS A 31 -1.89 -17.53 3.80
C LYS A 31 -2.38 -16.32 2.98
N TYR A 32 -1.49 -15.71 2.19
CA TYR A 32 -1.81 -14.60 1.30
C TYR A 32 -2.75 -15.01 0.15
N GLU A 33 -2.50 -16.12 -0.55
CA GLU A 33 -3.35 -16.58 -1.65
C GLU A 33 -4.77 -16.93 -1.18
N ARG A 34 -4.91 -17.55 0.00
CA ARG A 34 -6.23 -17.79 0.61
C ARG A 34 -6.96 -16.49 0.96
N ALA A 35 -6.26 -15.51 1.51
CA ALA A 35 -6.83 -14.20 1.79
C ALA A 35 -7.28 -13.51 0.50
N LYS A 36 -6.49 -13.60 -0.57
CA LYS A 36 -6.77 -13.01 -1.89
C LYS A 36 -8.03 -13.60 -2.53
N VAL A 37 -8.21 -14.92 -2.48
CA VAL A 37 -9.44 -15.57 -2.99
C VAL A 37 -10.67 -15.12 -2.20
N LYS A 38 -10.52 -14.94 -0.87
CA LYS A 38 -11.61 -14.47 0.00
C LYS A 38 -11.99 -13.02 -0.31
N VAL A 39 -10.99 -12.14 -0.46
CA VAL A 39 -11.19 -10.73 -0.86
C VAL A 39 -11.80 -10.65 -2.27
N LYS A 40 -11.33 -11.45 -3.23
CA LYS A 40 -11.89 -11.48 -4.59
C LYS A 40 -13.37 -11.89 -4.62
N LYS A 41 -13.81 -12.76 -3.70
CA LYS A 41 -15.22 -13.11 -3.51
C LYS A 41 -16.04 -12.01 -2.82
N MET A 42 -15.39 -11.15 -2.03
CA MET A 42 -16.02 -10.00 -1.36
C MET A 42 -16.08 -8.75 -2.24
N LEU A 43 -15.42 -8.75 -3.41
CA LEU A 43 -15.52 -7.64 -4.35
C LEU A 43 -16.97 -7.52 -4.85
N PRO A 44 -17.60 -6.33 -4.75
CA PRO A 44 -18.94 -6.12 -5.24
C PRO A 44 -18.98 -6.36 -6.76
N LYS A 45 -19.97 -7.16 -7.21
CA LYS A 45 -20.23 -7.35 -8.64
C LYS A 45 -20.53 -6.00 -9.29
N LYS A 46 -20.00 -5.74 -10.50
CA LYS A 46 -20.08 -4.46 -11.24
C LYS A 46 -21.46 -3.76 -11.14
N GLY A 47 -22.57 -4.49 -11.15
CA GLY A 47 -23.94 -3.94 -11.04
C GLY A 47 -24.34 -3.31 -9.69
N HIS A 48 -23.58 -3.49 -8.59
CA HIS A 48 -23.86 -2.80 -7.32
C HIS A 48 -23.21 -1.42 -7.21
N VAL A 49 -22.20 -1.13 -8.04
CA VAL A 49 -21.47 0.15 -8.01
C VAL A 49 -22.27 1.26 -8.70
N GLU A 50 -23.13 0.90 -9.66
CA GLU A 50 -24.05 1.82 -10.39
C GLU A 50 -25.06 2.54 -9.49
N LYS A 51 -25.31 2.04 -8.26
CA LYS A 51 -26.24 2.68 -7.30
C LYS A 51 -25.52 3.51 -6.23
N SER A 52 -24.20 3.56 -6.24
CA SER A 52 -23.42 4.28 -5.22
C SER A 52 -23.35 5.79 -5.50
N LEU A 53 -23.23 6.59 -4.44
CA LEU A 53 -23.07 8.05 -4.52
C LEU A 53 -21.91 8.46 -5.46
N ALA A 54 -20.86 7.64 -5.52
CA ALA A 54 -19.71 7.84 -6.40
C ALA A 54 -20.06 7.74 -7.89
N TYR A 55 -20.93 6.79 -8.29
CA TYR A 55 -21.43 6.69 -9.67
C TYR A 55 -22.28 7.89 -10.07
N ARG A 56 -23.11 8.41 -9.13
CA ARG A 56 -23.93 9.60 -9.37
C ARG A 56 -23.10 10.88 -9.53
N MET A 57 -21.97 11.02 -8.83
CA MET A 57 -21.12 12.21 -8.90
C MET A 57 -20.13 12.20 -10.08
N PHE A 58 -19.64 11.02 -10.50
CA PHE A 58 -18.53 10.93 -11.47
C PHE A 58 -18.82 10.04 -12.69
N GLY A 59 -20.02 9.44 -12.77
CA GLY A 59 -20.54 8.75 -13.96
C GLY A 59 -19.72 7.55 -14.45
N SER A 60 -19.77 7.30 -15.75
CA SER A 60 -19.05 6.21 -16.45
C SER A 60 -17.52 6.42 -16.51
N THR A 61 -17.04 7.63 -16.23
CA THR A 61 -15.62 7.96 -16.16
C THR A 61 -14.90 7.13 -15.09
N LEU A 62 -15.56 6.79 -13.98
CA LEU A 62 -15.00 5.91 -12.95
C LEU A 62 -14.97 4.43 -13.32
N LEU A 63 -15.73 4.02 -14.34
CA LEU A 63 -15.82 2.63 -14.77
C LEU A 63 -14.83 2.28 -15.89
N ARG A 64 -13.98 3.24 -16.31
CA ARG A 64 -12.89 2.95 -17.26
C ARG A 64 -11.97 1.88 -16.68
N GLU A 65 -11.70 0.84 -17.47
CA GLU A 65 -10.87 -0.30 -17.03
C GLU A 65 -9.47 0.11 -16.59
N GLU A 66 -8.96 1.22 -17.11
CA GLU A 66 -7.69 1.85 -16.73
C GLU A 66 -7.55 2.05 -15.22
N PHE A 67 -8.61 2.54 -14.55
CA PHE A 67 -8.62 2.80 -13.09
C PHE A 67 -8.83 1.54 -12.25
N TRP A 68 -9.16 0.42 -12.89
CA TRP A 68 -9.38 -0.88 -12.26
C TRP A 68 -8.29 -1.90 -12.63
N SER A 69 -7.26 -1.45 -13.35
CA SER A 69 -6.11 -2.26 -13.74
C SER A 69 -5.35 -2.74 -12.49
N PHE A 70 -4.91 -3.99 -12.55
CA PHE A 70 -4.11 -4.63 -11.49
C PHE A 70 -2.61 -4.54 -11.76
N ASP A 71 -2.20 -3.57 -12.58
CA ASP A 71 -0.80 -3.30 -12.84
C ASP A 71 -0.13 -2.74 -11.59
N LYS A 72 1.11 -3.16 -11.36
CA LYS A 72 1.84 -2.83 -10.13
C LYS A 72 1.99 -1.33 -9.93
N GLU A 73 2.25 -0.63 -11.03
CA GLU A 73 2.40 0.81 -11.04
C GLU A 73 1.08 1.51 -10.72
N MET A 74 -0.04 1.06 -11.31
CA MET A 74 -1.37 1.60 -11.04
C MET A 74 -1.80 1.36 -9.58
N LEU A 75 -1.52 0.17 -9.03
CA LEU A 75 -1.77 -0.14 -7.62
C LEU A 75 -0.93 0.72 -6.67
N ALA A 76 0.37 0.90 -6.97
CA ALA A 76 1.26 1.73 -6.16
C ALA A 76 0.87 3.21 -6.21
N ARG A 77 0.55 3.76 -7.39
CA ARG A 77 0.06 5.13 -7.57
C ARG A 77 -1.28 5.35 -6.85
N GLY A 78 -2.20 4.40 -6.98
CA GLY A 78 -3.50 4.44 -6.29
C GLY A 78 -3.33 4.50 -4.78
N LEU A 79 -2.48 3.63 -4.21
CA LEU A 79 -2.19 3.67 -2.78
C LEU A 79 -1.57 5.00 -2.36
N ALA A 80 -0.57 5.49 -3.10
CA ALA A 80 0.11 6.75 -2.77
C ALA A 80 -0.85 7.95 -2.73
N LEU A 81 -1.73 8.08 -3.74
CA LEU A 81 -2.74 9.14 -3.79
C LEU A 81 -3.76 9.00 -2.66
N GLY A 82 -4.23 7.79 -2.40
CA GLY A 82 -5.16 7.54 -1.30
C GLY A 82 -4.57 7.86 0.07
N MET A 83 -3.31 7.46 0.31
CA MET A 83 -2.59 7.79 1.54
C MET A 83 -2.31 9.28 1.68
N PHE A 84 -2.00 9.96 0.58
CA PHE A 84 -1.84 11.42 0.57
C PHE A 84 -3.11 12.09 1.10
N VAL A 85 -4.27 11.74 0.54
CA VAL A 85 -5.54 12.34 0.95
C VAL A 85 -5.98 11.89 2.35
N ALA A 86 -5.73 10.64 2.73
CA ALA A 86 -6.09 10.11 4.04
C ALA A 86 -5.47 10.92 5.19
N PHE A 87 -4.26 11.42 5.03
CA PHE A 87 -3.57 12.27 6.01
C PHE A 87 -3.79 13.76 5.78
N THR A 88 -4.79 14.17 4.99
CA THR A 88 -5.23 15.56 4.97
C THR A 88 -6.45 15.72 5.89
N PRO A 89 -6.62 16.87 6.57
CA PRO A 89 -7.74 17.10 7.47
C PRO A 89 -9.06 17.39 6.71
N THR A 90 -9.47 16.47 5.83
CA THR A 90 -10.60 16.62 4.89
C THR A 90 -11.69 15.56 5.11
N ILE A 91 -11.88 15.10 6.35
CA ILE A 91 -12.94 14.13 6.70
C ILE A 91 -14.29 14.58 6.14
N GLY A 92 -14.98 13.64 5.49
CA GLY A 92 -16.25 13.87 4.81
C GLY A 92 -16.09 14.18 3.31
N PHE A 93 -15.08 14.97 2.93
CA PHE A 93 -14.82 15.35 1.53
C PHE A 93 -13.66 14.58 0.87
N GLN A 94 -12.86 13.87 1.66
CA GLN A 94 -11.70 13.09 1.21
C GLN A 94 -11.98 12.15 0.03
N MET A 95 -13.17 11.53 -0.01
CA MET A 95 -13.54 10.61 -1.08
C MET A 95 -13.68 11.33 -2.43
N ILE A 96 -14.29 12.52 -2.42
CA ILE A 96 -14.43 13.36 -3.62
C ILE A 96 -13.05 13.83 -4.07
N LEU A 97 -12.21 14.26 -3.12
CA LEU A 97 -10.86 14.73 -3.39
C LEU A 97 -9.99 13.64 -4.01
N VAL A 98 -10.04 12.40 -3.48
CA VAL A 98 -9.35 11.25 -4.11
C VAL A 98 -9.86 10.98 -5.51
N CYS A 99 -11.17 10.98 -5.74
CA CYS A 99 -11.72 10.78 -7.08
C CYS A 99 -11.17 11.83 -8.06
N ILE A 100 -11.18 13.11 -7.70
CA ILE A 100 -10.65 14.19 -8.54
C ILE A 100 -9.16 13.97 -8.81
N LEU A 101 -8.37 13.67 -7.77
CA LEU A 101 -6.93 13.45 -7.92
C LEU A 101 -6.61 12.27 -8.81
N ILE A 102 -7.41 11.20 -8.79
CA ILE A 102 -7.21 10.04 -9.67
C ILE A 102 -7.52 10.37 -11.13
N LEU A 103 -8.45 11.28 -11.38
CA LEU A 103 -8.72 11.76 -12.74
C LEU A 103 -7.54 12.56 -13.29
N LEU A 104 -6.85 13.32 -12.43
CA LEU A 104 -5.67 14.10 -12.81
C LEU A 104 -4.40 13.23 -12.88
N TYR A 105 -4.25 12.30 -11.95
CA TYR A 105 -3.11 11.41 -11.78
C TYR A 105 -3.60 9.95 -11.78
N PRO A 106 -3.67 9.31 -12.96
CA PRO A 106 -4.24 7.98 -13.09
C PRO A 106 -3.56 6.94 -12.19
N GLY A 107 -4.38 6.25 -11.42
CA GLY A 107 -4.00 5.17 -10.50
C GLY A 107 -5.20 4.26 -10.20
N ASN A 108 -4.96 3.19 -9.43
CA ASN A 108 -6.00 2.24 -9.08
C ASN A 108 -7.00 2.86 -8.10
N MET A 109 -8.23 3.07 -8.55
CA MET A 109 -9.27 3.76 -7.80
C MET A 109 -9.73 2.99 -6.55
N PRO A 110 -10.04 1.69 -6.62
CA PRO A 110 -10.44 0.93 -5.42
C PRO A 110 -9.41 0.99 -4.29
N ILE A 111 -8.11 0.85 -4.62
CA ILE A 111 -7.05 0.90 -3.62
C ILE A 111 -6.92 2.29 -3.01
N ALA A 112 -7.01 3.35 -3.83
CA ALA A 112 -6.95 4.72 -3.33
C ALA A 112 -8.10 5.03 -2.36
N LEU A 113 -9.33 4.66 -2.71
CA LEU A 113 -10.49 4.84 -1.84
C LEU A 113 -10.40 4.02 -0.55
N ALA A 114 -9.84 2.81 -0.63
CA ALA A 114 -9.61 1.97 0.55
C ALA A 114 -8.57 2.60 1.50
N ALA A 115 -7.57 3.30 0.97
CA ALA A 115 -6.57 3.97 1.80
C ALA A 115 -7.17 5.11 2.65
N CYS A 116 -8.17 5.83 2.14
CA CYS A 116 -8.87 6.88 2.89
C CYS A 116 -9.53 6.37 4.19
N TRP A 117 -9.83 5.08 4.29
CA TRP A 117 -10.45 4.50 5.48
C TRP A 117 -9.50 4.34 6.68
N ILE A 118 -8.20 4.60 6.48
CA ILE A 118 -7.23 4.63 7.58
C ILE A 118 -7.56 5.76 8.56
N THR A 119 -8.02 6.90 8.05
CA THR A 119 -8.46 8.05 8.85
C THR A 119 -9.96 7.97 9.05
N ASN A 120 -10.36 7.30 10.12
CA ASN A 120 -11.74 7.15 10.55
C ASN A 120 -12.01 8.02 11.79
N PRO A 121 -13.28 8.26 12.20
CA PRO A 121 -13.59 9.14 13.33
C PRO A 121 -12.88 8.78 14.65
N PHE A 122 -12.44 7.52 14.80
CA PHE A 122 -11.72 7.07 15.98
C PHE A 122 -10.21 7.30 15.86
N THR A 123 -9.62 7.13 14.68
CA THR A 123 -8.18 7.35 14.44
C THR A 123 -7.83 8.79 14.08
N ALA A 124 -8.79 9.59 13.62
CA ALA A 124 -8.58 10.98 13.22
C ALA A 124 -8.10 11.89 14.36
N PRO A 125 -8.71 11.88 15.57
CA PRO A 125 -8.26 12.76 16.65
C PRO A 125 -6.77 12.59 17.01
N PRO A 126 -6.24 11.37 17.23
CA PRO A 126 -4.82 11.23 17.52
C PRO A 126 -3.92 11.56 16.32
N ILE A 127 -4.35 11.28 15.09
CA ILE A 127 -3.58 11.63 13.88
C ILE A 127 -3.46 13.15 13.75
N TYR A 128 -4.58 13.88 13.84
CA TYR A 128 -4.59 15.33 13.70
C TYR A 128 -3.84 16.05 14.81
N TYR A 129 -3.84 15.49 16.03
CA TYR A 129 -3.02 16.01 17.11
C TYR A 129 -1.52 15.90 16.80
N VAL A 130 -1.08 14.78 16.22
CA VAL A 130 0.32 14.59 15.78
C VAL A 130 0.65 15.53 14.63
N GLU A 131 -0.23 15.66 13.65
CA GLU A 131 -0.06 16.59 12.52
C GLU A 131 0.04 18.03 13.01
N TYR A 132 -0.83 18.47 13.94
CA TYR A 132 -0.74 19.79 14.56
C TYR A 132 0.63 20.02 15.21
N LYS A 133 1.11 19.07 16.03
CA LYS A 133 2.44 19.18 16.67
C LYS A 133 3.58 19.28 15.67
N ILE A 134 3.54 18.47 14.62
CA ILE A 134 4.53 18.52 13.54
C ILE A 134 4.46 19.87 12.82
N GLY A 135 3.26 20.39 12.58
CA GLY A 135 3.04 21.70 11.99
C GLY A 135 3.64 22.84 12.80
N VAL A 136 3.32 22.91 14.09
CA VAL A 136 3.90 23.89 15.03
C VAL A 136 5.42 23.77 15.05
N TRP A 137 5.95 22.55 15.07
CA TRP A 137 7.39 22.32 15.01
C TRP A 137 8.01 22.84 13.70
N ILE A 138 7.41 22.57 12.54
CA ILE A 138 7.88 23.08 11.23
C ILE A 138 7.84 24.61 11.19
N MET A 139 6.78 25.24 11.69
CA MET A 139 6.67 26.70 11.74
C MET A 139 7.72 27.31 12.68
N SER A 140 8.00 26.65 13.81
CA SER A 140 9.02 27.11 14.76
C SER A 140 10.43 27.15 14.16
N ILE A 141 10.80 26.15 13.33
CA ILE A 141 12.14 26.09 12.71
C ILE A 141 12.29 26.97 11.47
N THR A 142 11.18 27.31 10.80
CA THR A 142 11.19 28.13 9.58
C THR A 142 11.13 29.63 9.87
N GLY A 143 10.96 30.03 11.13
CA GLY A 143 10.85 31.43 11.53
C GLY A 143 9.56 32.11 11.02
N PHE A 144 8.64 31.33 10.45
CA PHE A 144 7.34 31.79 10.01
C PHE A 144 6.52 32.03 11.27
N GLN A 145 6.47 33.30 11.74
CA GLN A 145 5.76 33.78 12.94
C GLN A 145 5.63 32.68 13.99
N ALA A 146 6.65 32.49 14.83
CA ALA A 146 6.65 31.47 15.89
C ALA A 146 5.37 31.60 16.73
N GLN A 147 4.34 30.88 16.31
CA GLN A 147 2.99 31.05 16.80
C GLN A 147 2.85 30.25 18.08
N LYS A 148 2.11 30.84 19.00
CA LYS A 148 1.90 30.36 20.35
C LYS A 148 1.46 28.90 20.28
N TYR A 149 2.11 28.01 21.02
CA TYR A 149 1.54 26.68 21.23
C TYR A 149 0.22 26.88 21.98
N ILE A 150 -0.90 26.57 21.31
CA ILE A 150 -2.23 26.64 21.91
C ILE A 150 -2.59 25.20 22.26
N ASP A 151 -2.73 24.92 23.54
CA ASP A 151 -3.27 23.63 23.93
C ASP A 151 -4.72 23.55 23.46
N MET A 152 -5.16 22.39 22.95
CA MET A 152 -6.49 22.27 22.34
C MET A 152 -7.63 22.60 23.32
N GLY A 153 -7.36 22.58 24.63
CA GLY A 153 -8.31 22.97 25.68
C GLY A 153 -8.45 24.48 25.92
N ASP A 154 -7.53 25.30 25.39
CA ASP A 154 -7.46 26.75 25.65
C ASP A 154 -7.91 27.60 24.44
N ILE A 155 -8.54 26.98 23.44
CA ILE A 155 -9.08 27.68 22.26
C ILE A 155 -10.23 28.58 22.73
N ALA A 156 -9.98 29.89 22.81
CA ALA A 156 -10.91 30.87 23.37
C ALA A 156 -11.40 31.87 22.32
N GLN A 157 -10.64 32.08 21.23
CA GLN A 157 -10.90 33.10 20.22
C GLN A 157 -10.89 32.51 18.80
N MET A 158 -11.52 33.21 17.85
CA MET A 158 -11.56 32.77 16.45
C MET A 158 -10.17 32.77 15.79
N ASP A 159 -9.28 33.66 16.22
CA ASP A 159 -7.89 33.70 15.74
C ASP A 159 -7.14 32.41 16.10
N ASP A 160 -7.35 31.87 17.32
CA ASP A 160 -6.76 30.60 17.76
C ASP A 160 -7.14 29.42 16.83
N ILE A 161 -8.36 29.45 16.27
CA ILE A 161 -8.86 28.40 15.36
C ILE A 161 -8.10 28.43 14.02
N TYR A 162 -7.87 29.62 13.47
CA TYR A 162 -7.12 29.76 12.22
C TYR A 162 -5.65 29.34 12.39
N GLU A 163 -5.04 29.61 13.56
CA GLU A 163 -3.67 29.19 13.87
C GLU A 163 -3.53 27.68 14.02
N VAL A 164 -4.46 27.06 14.77
CA VAL A 164 -4.50 25.60 14.93
C VAL A 164 -4.72 24.93 13.58
N ALA A 165 -5.65 25.44 12.76
CA ALA A 165 -5.90 24.93 11.43
C ALA A 165 -4.69 25.08 10.51
N GLY A 166 -4.04 26.24 10.48
CA GLY A 166 -2.86 26.50 9.64
C GLY A 166 -1.69 25.57 9.97
N SER A 167 -1.39 25.44 11.26
CA SER A 167 -0.36 24.50 11.75
C SER A 167 -0.71 23.07 11.37
N MET A 168 -1.95 22.65 11.61
CA MET A 168 -2.41 21.31 11.25
C MET A 168 -2.29 21.04 9.75
N TRP A 169 -2.65 21.99 8.88
CA TRP A 169 -2.49 21.84 7.43
C TRP A 169 -1.03 21.66 7.02
N ILE A 170 -0.10 22.44 7.58
CA ILE A 170 1.33 22.31 7.29
C ILE A 170 1.85 20.93 7.71
N GLY A 171 1.51 20.49 8.93
CA GLY A 171 1.89 19.18 9.42
C GLY A 171 1.28 18.04 8.61
N SER A 172 0.00 18.17 8.25
CA SER A 172 -0.72 17.19 7.43
C SER A 172 -0.12 17.06 6.03
N LEU A 173 0.28 18.17 5.38
CA LEU A 173 0.96 18.15 4.08
C LEU A 173 2.31 17.45 4.18
N PHE A 174 3.06 17.72 5.25
CA PHE A 174 4.35 17.05 5.47
C PHE A 174 4.18 15.54 5.67
N VAL A 175 3.29 15.14 6.58
CA VAL A 175 3.01 13.72 6.89
C VAL A 175 2.43 12.98 5.68
N SER A 176 1.50 13.60 4.96
CA SER A 176 0.85 13.01 3.79
C SER A 176 1.82 12.77 2.64
N ILE A 177 2.76 13.69 2.36
CA ILE A 177 3.80 13.49 1.35
C ILE A 177 4.69 12.31 1.74
N LEU A 178 5.15 12.24 2.99
CA LEU A 178 5.97 11.13 3.47
C LEU A 178 5.23 9.79 3.38
N ALA A 179 3.96 9.77 3.79
CA ALA A 179 3.11 8.58 3.70
C ALA A 179 2.86 8.15 2.25
N ALA A 180 2.64 9.10 1.34
CA ALA A 180 2.45 8.82 -0.09
C ALA A 180 3.70 8.18 -0.71
N ILE A 181 4.88 8.75 -0.44
CA ILE A 181 6.16 8.20 -0.93
C ILE A 181 6.39 6.81 -0.33
N ALA A 182 6.29 6.67 1.00
CA ALA A 182 6.53 5.41 1.67
C ALA A 182 5.58 4.30 1.18
N SER A 183 4.30 4.62 1.02
CA SER A 183 3.29 3.66 0.56
C SER A 183 3.48 3.25 -0.90
N TYR A 184 3.89 4.17 -1.79
CA TYR A 184 4.26 3.84 -3.17
C TYR A 184 5.34 2.77 -3.21
N TRP A 185 6.46 3.01 -2.52
CA TRP A 185 7.59 2.08 -2.50
C TRP A 185 7.25 0.77 -1.82
N LEU A 186 6.49 0.80 -0.72
CA LEU A 186 6.05 -0.39 -0.01
C LEU A 186 5.18 -1.28 -0.91
N MET A 187 4.19 -0.71 -1.60
CA MET A 187 3.34 -1.45 -2.54
C MET A 187 4.16 -1.98 -3.72
N TYR A 188 5.05 -1.16 -4.29
CA TYR A 188 5.89 -1.58 -5.41
C TYR A 188 6.81 -2.75 -5.01
N ALA A 189 7.46 -2.66 -3.85
CA ALA A 189 8.33 -3.71 -3.32
C ALA A 189 7.55 -5.00 -3.04
N PHE A 190 6.37 -4.89 -2.42
CA PHE A 190 5.48 -6.02 -2.13
C PHE A 190 5.08 -6.76 -3.41
N LEU A 191 4.61 -6.03 -4.43
CA LEU A 191 4.21 -6.61 -5.71
C LEU A 191 5.39 -7.13 -6.53
N ASN A 192 6.59 -6.58 -6.34
CA ASN A 192 7.80 -7.12 -6.95
C ASN A 192 8.21 -8.45 -6.30
N MET A 193 8.11 -8.54 -4.98
CA MET A 193 8.34 -9.77 -4.24
C MET A 193 7.39 -10.87 -4.72
N GLU A 194 6.09 -10.59 -4.83
CA GLU A 194 5.08 -11.52 -5.35
C GLU A 194 5.42 -12.09 -6.75
N ARG A 195 5.97 -11.24 -7.63
CA ARG A 195 6.30 -11.66 -8.99
C ARG A 195 7.43 -12.68 -9.00
N GLN A 196 8.45 -12.48 -8.16
CA GLN A 196 9.58 -13.41 -8.05
C GLN A 196 9.10 -14.80 -7.60
N ILE A 197 8.15 -14.86 -6.68
CA ILE A 197 7.54 -16.12 -6.19
C ILE A 197 6.92 -16.92 -7.32
N LYS A 198 6.13 -16.21 -8.15
CA LYS A 198 5.41 -16.85 -9.25
C LYS A 198 6.38 -17.35 -10.31
N PHE A 199 7.43 -16.59 -10.61
CA PHE A 199 8.48 -17.03 -11.53
C PHE A 199 9.22 -18.27 -11.02
N GLU A 200 9.63 -18.31 -9.75
CA GLU A 200 10.30 -19.49 -9.18
C GLU A 200 9.38 -20.73 -9.20
N LYS A 201 8.09 -20.57 -8.88
CA LYS A 201 7.11 -21.67 -8.98
C LYS A 201 6.97 -22.19 -10.41
N ILE A 202 6.85 -21.31 -11.41
CA ILE A 202 6.69 -21.72 -12.81
C ILE A 202 7.93 -22.47 -13.30
N MET A 203 9.14 -22.00 -12.96
CA MET A 203 10.39 -22.67 -13.32
C MET A 203 10.51 -24.05 -12.66
N HIS A 204 10.19 -24.16 -11.37
CA HIS A 204 10.19 -25.44 -10.65
C HIS A 204 9.19 -26.45 -11.25
N PHE A 205 7.99 -25.99 -11.62
CA PHE A 205 6.98 -26.84 -12.26
C PHE A 205 7.36 -27.26 -13.67
N ARG A 206 7.98 -26.39 -14.47
CA ARG A 206 8.49 -26.74 -15.82
C ARG A 206 9.61 -27.77 -15.73
N GLY A 207 10.60 -27.54 -14.88
CA GLY A 207 11.70 -28.50 -14.67
C GLY A 207 11.21 -29.87 -14.18
N SER A 208 10.22 -29.91 -13.28
CA SER A 208 9.64 -31.17 -12.81
C SER A 208 8.87 -31.94 -13.90
N ARG A 209 8.27 -31.24 -14.87
CA ARG A 209 7.60 -31.89 -16.01
C ARG A 209 8.58 -32.43 -17.05
N GLU A 210 9.67 -31.72 -17.32
CA GLU A 210 10.71 -32.17 -18.25
C GLU A 210 11.43 -33.42 -17.74
N ILE A 211 11.76 -33.45 -16.43
CA ILE A 211 12.38 -34.64 -15.80
C ILE A 211 11.42 -35.83 -15.85
N ASN A 212 10.17 -35.66 -15.41
CA ASN A 212 9.16 -36.72 -15.45
C ASN A 212 8.78 -37.18 -16.87
N GLY A 213 8.99 -36.34 -17.89
CA GLY A 213 8.80 -36.71 -19.29
C GLY A 213 9.95 -37.56 -19.82
N ALA A 214 11.19 -37.14 -19.56
CA ALA A 214 12.40 -37.86 -19.97
C ALA A 214 12.55 -39.23 -19.29
N ASP A 215 12.07 -39.37 -18.06
CA ASP A 215 12.08 -40.65 -17.36
C ASP A 215 11.05 -41.65 -17.94
N ARG A 216 9.91 -41.17 -18.46
CA ARG A 216 8.92 -42.04 -19.13
C ARG A 216 9.37 -42.55 -20.48
N GLU A 217 10.03 -41.70 -21.27
CA GLU A 217 10.53 -42.06 -22.60
C GLU A 217 11.60 -43.16 -22.52
N LYS A 218 12.40 -43.18 -21.45
CA LYS A 218 13.38 -44.23 -21.16
C LYS A 218 12.79 -45.56 -20.68
N ASP A 219 11.59 -45.53 -20.13
CA ASP A 219 10.88 -46.75 -19.69
C ASP A 219 10.06 -47.38 -20.81
N GLU A 220 9.70 -46.63 -21.86
CA GLU A 220 9.03 -47.16 -23.07
C GLU A 220 10.00 -47.79 -24.09
N ASP A 221 11.28 -47.37 -24.08
CA ASP A 221 12.34 -47.90 -24.95
C ASP A 221 13.02 -49.20 -24.40
N LYS A 222 12.53 -49.76 -23.29
CA LYS A 222 13.02 -51.01 -22.66
C LYS A 222 12.01 -52.15 -22.74
#